data_AF-A0A085ZJ67-F1
#
_entry.id   AF-A0A085ZJ67-F1
#
_cell.length_a   1.000
_cell.length_b   1.000
_cell.length_c   1.000
_cell.angle_alpha   90.00
_cell.angle_beta   90.00
_cell.angle_gamma   90.00
#
_symmetry.space_group_name_H-M   'P 1'
#
loop_
_entity.id
_entity.type
_entity.pdbx_description
1 polymer ?
#
loop_
_entity_poly.entity_id
_entity_poly.type
_entity_poly.pdbx_seq_one_letter_code
_entity_poly.pdbx_strand_id
1 'polypeptide(L)'
;MKDYGMLLERTIEKYWGHPKTPIYFANYYGDKFEMRALLFSIVVHEINYKFSEYSEEEMKELKAYEKKGWDNKIKHNDSIKILEVLADHNKVE
;
A
#
# COMPACT_ATOMS: atom_id res chain seq x y z
N MET A 1 -14.70 11.49 8.17
CA MET A 1 -13.90 10.27 8.44
C MET A 1 -13.37 9.84 7.08
N LYS A 2 -12.05 9.70 6.91
CA LYS A 2 -11.48 9.23 5.62
C LYS A 2 -11.99 7.81 5.36
N ASP A 3 -12.54 7.54 4.18
CA ASP A 3 -12.93 6.19 3.78
C ASP A 3 -11.68 5.44 3.31
N TYR A 4 -10.98 4.81 4.25
CA TYR A 4 -9.76 4.07 3.96
C TYR A 4 -10.00 2.79 3.15
N GLY A 5 -11.24 2.26 3.14
CA GLY A 5 -11.58 1.14 2.28
C GLY A 5 -11.54 1.56 0.81
N MET A 6 -12.18 2.68 0.49
CA MET A 6 -12.14 3.26 -0.86
C MET A 6 -10.74 3.75 -1.23
N LEU A 7 -9.98 4.30 -0.29
CA LEU A 7 -8.58 4.70 -0.52
C LEU A 7 -7.71 3.50 -0.89
N LEU A 8 -7.90 2.36 -0.22
CA LEU A 8 -7.20 1.11 -0.53
C LEU A 8 -7.52 0.64 -1.95
N GLU A 9 -8.81 0.64 -2.31
CA GLU A 9 -9.27 0.27 -3.66
C GLU A 9 -8.58 1.11 -4.73
N ARG A 10 -8.73 2.44 -4.64
CA ARG A 10 -8.20 3.38 -5.64
C ARG A 10 -6.67 3.32 -5.71
N THR A 11 -6.00 3.16 -4.58
CA THR A 11 -4.55 3.02 -4.55
C THR A 11 -4.12 1.75 -5.27
N ILE A 12 -4.73 0.60 -4.99
CA ILE A 12 -4.38 -0.65 -5.67
C ILE A 12 -4.61 -0.55 -7.18
N GLU A 13 -5.76 -0.02 -7.59
CA GLU A 13 -6.07 0.19 -9.01
C GLU A 13 -5.09 1.15 -9.70
N LYS A 14 -4.56 2.13 -8.96
CA LYS A 14 -3.57 3.06 -9.50
C LYS A 14 -2.23 2.39 -9.80
N TYR A 15 -1.77 1.46 -8.95
CA TYR A 15 -0.51 0.75 -9.16
C TYR A 15 -0.64 -0.44 -10.14
N TRP A 16 -1.74 -1.19 -10.10
CA TRP A 16 -1.89 -2.43 -10.89
C TRP A 16 -2.93 -2.37 -12.01
N GLY A 17 -3.67 -1.27 -12.11
CA GLY A 17 -4.80 -1.14 -13.02
C GLY A 17 -6.06 -1.84 -12.51
N HIS A 18 -7.13 -1.77 -13.30
CA HIS A 18 -8.40 -2.40 -12.97
C HIS A 18 -8.31 -3.93 -13.10
N PRO A 19 -8.81 -4.69 -12.11
CA PRO A 19 -8.83 -6.14 -12.19
C PRO A 19 -9.78 -6.60 -13.30
N LYS A 20 -9.40 -7.68 -14.01
CA LYS A 20 -10.26 -8.29 -15.04
C LYS A 20 -11.46 -9.04 -14.44
N THR A 21 -11.34 -9.46 -13.19
CA THR A 21 -12.40 -10.12 -12.42
C THR A 21 -13.00 -9.10 -11.45
N PRO A 22 -14.34 -9.06 -11.26
CA PRO A 22 -14.96 -8.20 -10.27
C PRO A 22 -14.46 -8.52 -8.86
N ILE A 23 -13.57 -7.68 -8.34
CA ILE A 23 -13.03 -7.73 -6.98
C ILE A 23 -13.18 -6.34 -6.40
N TYR A 24 -13.66 -6.27 -5.16
CA TYR A 24 -13.73 -5.01 -4.40
C TYR A 24 -12.63 -5.05 -3.34
N PHE A 25 -11.48 -4.45 -3.64
CA PHE A 25 -10.34 -4.40 -2.73
C PHE A 25 -10.66 -3.70 -1.41
N ALA A 26 -11.63 -2.78 -1.39
CA ALA A 26 -12.15 -2.16 -0.17
C ALA A 26 -12.60 -3.19 0.87
N ASN A 27 -13.08 -4.37 0.44
CA ASN A 27 -13.48 -5.45 1.34
C ASN A 27 -12.29 -6.09 2.07
N TYR A 28 -11.07 -5.89 1.59
CA TYR A 28 -9.86 -6.37 2.27
C TYR A 28 -9.33 -5.39 3.32
N TYR A 29 -9.89 -4.19 3.41
CA TYR A 29 -9.52 -3.22 4.43
C TYR A 29 -9.73 -3.76 5.85
N GLY A 30 -8.82 -3.38 6.76
CA GLY A 30 -8.86 -3.72 8.19
C GLY A 30 -7.62 -4.48 8.66
N ASP A 31 -7.76 -5.33 9.68
CA ASP A 31 -6.68 -6.20 10.16
C ASP A 31 -6.65 -7.54 9.41
N LYS A 32 -6.73 -7.48 8.08
CA LYS A 32 -6.79 -8.65 7.20
C LYS A 32 -5.44 -8.94 6.59
N PHE A 33 -5.16 -10.22 6.36
CA PHE A 33 -3.93 -10.66 5.71
C PHE A 33 -3.82 -10.10 4.29
N GLU A 34 -4.94 -10.04 3.58
CA GLU A 34 -5.05 -9.59 2.20
C GLU A 34 -4.57 -8.15 2.04
N MET A 35 -5.03 -7.21 2.88
CA MET A 35 -4.52 -5.82 2.84
C MET A 35 -3.01 -5.76 3.03
N ARG A 36 -2.46 -6.50 4.02
CA ARG A 36 -1.03 -6.52 4.28
C ARG A 36 -0.24 -7.08 3.09
N ALA A 37 -0.72 -8.18 2.51
CA ALA A 37 -0.07 -8.83 1.38
C ALA A 37 -0.07 -7.95 0.12
N LEU A 38 -1.19 -7.31 -0.18
CA LEU A 38 -1.32 -6.41 -1.34
C LEU A 38 -0.39 -5.20 -1.20
N LEU A 39 -0.45 -4.51 -0.06
CA LEU A 39 0.42 -3.35 0.21
C LEU A 39 1.90 -3.73 0.22
N PHE A 40 2.26 -4.86 0.85
CA PHE A 40 3.63 -5.35 0.86
C PHE A 40 4.15 -5.65 -0.54
N SER A 41 3.34 -6.26 -1.41
CA SER A 41 3.71 -6.52 -2.80
C SER A 41 3.95 -5.23 -3.58
N ILE A 42 3.12 -4.20 -3.39
CA ILE A 42 3.32 -2.88 -4.01
C ILE A 42 4.64 -2.29 -3.51
N VAL A 43 4.84 -2.22 -2.19
CA VAL A 43 6.04 -1.65 -1.56
C VAL A 43 7.32 -2.31 -2.08
N VAL A 44 7.37 -3.64 -2.13
CA VAL A 44 8.53 -4.37 -2.65
C VAL A 44 8.76 -4.03 -4.13
N HIS A 45 7.71 -3.94 -4.95
CA HIS A 45 7.86 -3.53 -6.34
C HIS A 45 8.44 -2.11 -6.44
N GLU A 46 7.88 -1.16 -5.70
CA GLU A 46 8.28 0.25 -5.77
C GLU A 46 9.72 0.46 -5.32
N ILE A 47 10.16 -0.20 -4.23
CA ILE A 47 11.56 -0.15 -3.77
C ILE A 47 12.53 -0.66 -4.85
N ASN A 48 12.18 -1.76 -5.53
CA ASN A 48 13.11 -2.45 -6.44
C ASN A 48 13.12 -1.88 -7.86
N TYR A 49 12.01 -1.31 -8.33
CA TYR A 49 11.85 -0.89 -9.73
C TYR A 49 11.63 0.61 -9.90
N LYS A 50 11.22 1.31 -8.84
CA LYS A 50 10.75 2.71 -8.88
C LYS A 50 11.46 3.62 -7.87
N PHE A 51 12.61 3.17 -7.35
CA PHE A 51 13.35 3.85 -6.29
C PHE A 51 13.54 5.36 -6.50
N SER A 52 13.90 5.77 -7.72
CA SER A 52 14.18 7.17 -8.07
C SER A 52 12.95 8.07 -8.17
N GLU A 53 11.75 7.49 -8.15
CA GLU A 53 10.50 8.25 -8.25
C GLU A 53 10.07 8.82 -6.89
N TYR A 54 10.55 8.23 -5.78
CA TYR A 54 10.20 8.59 -4.41
C TYR A 54 11.18 9.58 -3.75
N SER A 55 10.67 10.38 -2.81
CA SER A 55 11.52 11.16 -1.90
C SER A 55 12.30 10.26 -0.93
N GLU A 56 13.34 10.81 -0.30
CA GLU A 56 14.11 10.08 0.71
C GLU A 56 13.23 9.70 1.93
N GLU A 57 12.31 10.59 2.34
CA GLU A 57 11.36 10.32 3.41
C GLU A 57 10.36 9.22 3.04
N GLU A 58 9.76 9.28 1.85
CA GLU A 58 8.82 8.25 1.38
C GLU A 58 9.54 6.89 1.31
N MET A 59 10.74 6.87 0.72
CA MET A 59 11.53 5.65 0.59
C MET A 59 11.91 5.05 1.95
N LYS A 60 12.17 5.89 2.95
CA LYS A 60 12.39 5.44 4.33
C LYS A 60 11.15 4.74 4.90
N GLU A 61 9.95 5.25 4.62
CA GLU A 61 8.70 4.62 5.04
C GLU A 61 8.44 3.31 4.30
N LEU A 62 8.68 3.26 2.98
CA LEU A 62 8.60 2.02 2.19
C LEU A 62 9.49 0.92 2.78
N LYS A 63 10.78 1.22 2.99
CA LYS A 63 11.75 0.26 3.56
C LYS A 63 11.41 -0.15 4.99
N ALA A 64 10.87 0.77 5.79
CA ALA A 64 10.41 0.44 7.14
C ALA A 64 9.23 -0.54 7.13
N TYR A 65 8.29 -0.35 6.20
CA TYR A 65 7.16 -1.27 6.01
C TYR A 65 7.64 -2.63 5.49
N GLU A 66 8.50 -2.65 4.48
CA GLU A 66 9.10 -3.87 3.93
C GLU A 66 9.78 -4.71 5.02
N LYS A 67 10.65 -4.07 5.82
CA LYS A 67 11.35 -4.76 6.92
C LYS A 67 10.38 -5.38 7.92
N LYS A 68 9.31 -4.66 8.30
CA LYS A 68 8.28 -5.20 9.19
C LYS A 68 7.54 -6.38 8.54
N GLY A 69 7.34 -6.35 7.23
CA GLY A 69 6.73 -7.45 6.47
C GLY A 69 7.56 -8.73 6.54
N TRP A 70 8.87 -8.64 6.25
CA TRP A 70 9.78 -9.77 6.37
C TRP A 70 9.87 -10.33 7.80
N ASP A 71 9.78 -9.46 8.80
CA ASP A 71 9.75 -9.85 10.21
C ASP A 71 8.39 -10.39 10.68
N ASN A 72 7.35 -10.37 9.83
CA ASN A 72 5.96 -10.66 10.20
C ASN A 72 5.44 -9.82 11.39
N LYS A 73 5.80 -8.53 11.42
CA LYS A 73 5.48 -7.56 12.50
C LYS A 73 4.60 -6.39 12.04
N ILE A 74 4.02 -6.45 10.85
CA ILE A 74 3.12 -5.40 10.35
C ILE A 74 1.87 -5.33 11.25
N LYS A 75 1.60 -4.14 11.81
CA LYS A 75 0.36 -3.81 12.50
C LYS A 75 -0.60 -3.09 11.57
N HIS A 76 -1.89 -3.06 11.92
CA HIS A 76 -2.89 -2.32 11.15
C HIS A 76 -2.49 -0.85 10.89
N ASN A 77 -2.01 -0.13 11.92
CA ASN A 77 -1.56 1.26 11.75
C ASN A 77 -0.35 1.41 10.80
N ASP A 78 0.51 0.40 10.69
CA ASP A 78 1.59 0.42 9.71
C ASP A 78 1.01 0.35 8.29
N SER A 79 -0.02 -0.48 8.09
CA SER A 79 -0.74 -0.59 6.81
C SER A 79 -1.52 0.67 6.46
N ILE A 80 -2.09 1.37 7.44
CA ILE A 80 -2.73 2.69 7.20
C ILE A 80 -1.67 3.70 6.76
N LYS A 81 -0.57 3.80 7.51
CA LYS A 81 0.50 4.76 7.21
C LYS A 81 1.07 4.54 5.81
N ILE A 82 1.37 3.30 5.44
CA ILE A 82 1.94 3.02 4.12
C ILE A 82 0.92 3.26 3.00
N LEU A 83 -0.37 2.99 3.24
CA LEU A 83 -1.43 3.28 2.30
C LEU A 83 -1.50 4.80 2.02
N GLU A 84 -1.40 5.63 3.06
CA GLU A 84 -1.38 7.09 2.89
C GLU A 84 -0.15 7.54 2.08
N VAL A 85 1.04 7.02 2.37
CA VAL A 85 2.26 7.31 1.59
C VAL A 85 2.07 6.94 0.12
N LEU A 86 1.58 5.73 -0.16
CA LEU A 86 1.37 5.24 -1.53
C LEU A 86 0.30 6.04 -2.28
N ALA A 87 -0.76 6.45 -1.59
CA ALA A 87 -1.85 7.25 -2.14
C ALA A 87 -1.39 8.68 -2.45
N ASP A 88 -0.74 9.34 -1.50
CA ASP A 88 -0.25 10.71 -1.63
C ASP A 88 0.77 10.83 -2.76
N HIS A 89 1.72 9.88 -2.83
CA HIS A 89 2.71 9.78 -3.89
C HIS A 89 2.07 9.78 -5.29
N ASN A 90 0.97 9.04 -5.43
CA ASN A 90 0.25 8.90 -6.69
C ASN A 90 -0.93 9.86 -6.86
N LYS A 91 -1.11 10.81 -5.93
CA LYS A 91 -2.21 11.80 -5.91
C LYS A 91 -3.59 11.13 -6.00
N VAL A 92 -3.77 10.07 -5.22
CA VAL A 92 -5.06 9.37 -5.09
C VAL A 92 -5.90 10.11 -4.05
N GLU A 93 -7.10 10.54 -4.44
CA GLU A 93 -8.08 11.23 -3.58
C GLU A 93 -9.08 10.26 -2.92
#